data_AF-A0A6L4YR79-F1
#
_entry.id   AF-A0A6L4YR79-F1
#
_cell.length_a   1.000
_cell.length_b   1.000
_cell.length_c   1.000
_cell.angle_alpha   90.00
_cell.angle_beta   90.00
_cell.angle_gamma   90.00
#
_symmetry.space_group_name_H-M   'P 1'
#
loop_
_entity.id
_entity.type
_entity.pdbx_description
1 polymer ?
#
loop_
_entity_poly.entity_id
_entity_poly.type
_entity_poly.pdbx_seq_one_letter_code
_entity_poly.pdbx_strand_id
1 'polypeptide(L)'
;IASILLLFFSQHPKAQEPKTYINYAQEFRGPLAYRDVKSEIIVYVESDGRHVTAISKEGKILWLKNPFQDAGLKPYRVDYPQIIYIGPPQKWMLQSLEDEDRENAKYIFIGIDFNSSQFGVINLSNGQFTFMGQD
;
A
#
# COMPACT_ATOMS: atom_id res chain seq x y z
N ILE A 1 0.29 54.40 -42.99
CA ILE A 1 -0.50 53.14 -42.90
C ILE A 1 0.52 52.02 -42.85
N ALA A 2 0.76 51.44 -41.67
CA ALA A 2 1.74 50.36 -41.48
C ALA A 2 1.00 49.13 -40.95
N SER A 3 0.98 48.06 -41.74
CA SER A 3 0.35 46.79 -41.37
C SER A 3 1.33 45.95 -40.56
N ILE A 4 0.95 45.61 -39.33
CA ILE A 4 1.64 44.62 -38.49
C ILE A 4 0.97 43.26 -38.75
N LEU A 5 1.74 42.30 -39.27
CA LEU A 5 1.32 40.92 -39.45
C LEU A 5 1.56 40.16 -38.13
N LEU A 6 0.49 39.81 -37.42
CA LEU A 6 0.55 38.96 -36.23
C LEU A 6 0.43 37.49 -36.65
N LEU A 7 1.53 36.74 -36.52
CA LEU A 7 1.55 35.28 -36.68
C LEU A 7 1.15 34.62 -35.36
N PHE A 8 -0.04 34.01 -35.33
CA PHE A 8 -0.46 33.15 -34.23
C PHE A 8 0.16 31.75 -34.40
N PHE A 9 1.14 31.41 -33.56
CA PHE A 9 1.57 30.02 -33.39
C PHE A 9 0.55 29.29 -32.51
N SER A 10 -0.31 28.48 -33.14
CA SER A 10 -1.18 27.54 -32.43
C SER A 10 -0.32 26.39 -31.89
N GLN A 11 0.04 26.44 -30.60
CA GLN A 11 0.58 25.28 -29.90
C GLN A 11 -0.58 24.33 -29.61
N HIS A 12 -0.73 23.30 -30.44
CA HIS A 12 -1.61 22.19 -30.09
C HIS A 12 -1.02 21.46 -28.88
N PRO A 13 -1.77 21.26 -27.78
CA PRO A 13 -1.32 20.38 -26.71
C PRO A 13 -1.15 18.98 -27.30
N LYS A 14 0.06 18.43 -27.15
CA LYS A 14 0.37 17.06 -27.55
C LYS A 14 -0.55 16.14 -26.73
N ALA A 15 -1.46 15.45 -27.41
CA ALA A 15 -2.35 14.49 -26.75
C ALA A 15 -1.49 13.48 -25.98
N GLN A 16 -1.73 13.38 -24.68
CA GLN A 16 -1.03 12.44 -23.83
C GLN A 16 -1.55 11.04 -24.18
N GLU A 17 -0.67 10.19 -24.71
CA GLU A 17 -1.08 8.84 -25.12
C GLU A 17 -1.67 8.08 -23.92
N PRO A 18 -2.76 7.31 -24.13
CA PRO A 18 -3.33 6.50 -23.07
C PRO A 18 -2.25 5.54 -22.57
N LYS A 19 -1.90 5.65 -21.28
CA LYS A 19 -1.05 4.67 -20.62
C LYS A 19 -1.82 3.35 -20.56
N THR A 20 -1.53 2.45 -21.49
CA THR A 20 -2.02 1.07 -21.45
C THR A 20 -1.30 0.37 -20.31
N TYR A 21 -1.93 0.31 -19.14
CA TYR A 21 -1.48 -0.55 -18.06
C TYR A 21 -1.81 -2.00 -18.45
N ILE A 22 -0.78 -2.80 -18.76
CA ILE A 22 -0.99 -4.24 -18.90
C ILE A 22 -1.43 -4.74 -17.51
N ASN A 23 -2.65 -5.25 -17.44
CA ASN A 23 -3.34 -5.59 -16.21
C ASN A 23 -2.72 -6.85 -15.57
N TYR A 24 -1.57 -6.68 -14.91
CA TYR A 24 -0.99 -7.67 -13.98
C TYR A 24 -1.49 -7.43 -12.54
N ALA A 25 -2.36 -6.45 -12.32
CA ALA A 25 -2.90 -6.14 -11.01
C ALA A 25 -3.76 -7.33 -10.55
N GLN A 26 -3.29 -8.04 -9.53
CA GLN A 26 -4.07 -9.11 -8.92
C GLN A 26 -5.36 -8.53 -8.36
N GLU A 27 -6.50 -9.13 -8.72
CA GLU A 27 -7.81 -8.61 -8.32
C GLU A 27 -8.03 -8.75 -6.80
N PHE A 28 -8.65 -7.73 -6.20
CA PHE A 28 -9.13 -7.79 -4.83
C PHE A 28 -10.30 -8.76 -4.74
N ARG A 29 -10.18 -9.76 -3.86
CA ARG A 29 -11.17 -10.85 -3.72
C ARG A 29 -12.11 -10.68 -2.53
N GLY A 30 -12.13 -9.49 -1.93
CA GLY A 30 -12.88 -9.20 -0.71
C GLY A 30 -11.98 -9.18 0.53
N PRO A 31 -12.60 -9.04 1.73
CA PRO A 31 -11.89 -8.95 3.00
C PRO A 31 -10.87 -10.07 3.21
N LEU A 32 -9.76 -9.75 3.86
CA LEU A 32 -8.71 -10.69 4.21
C LEU A 32 -8.55 -10.75 5.73
N ALA A 33 -8.23 -11.91 6.27
CA ALA A 33 -7.91 -12.06 7.68
C ALA A 33 -6.62 -12.87 7.85
N TYR A 34 -5.76 -12.41 8.74
CA TYR A 34 -4.55 -13.11 9.16
C TYR A 34 -4.43 -13.06 10.67
N ARG A 35 -4.17 -14.21 11.31
CA ARG A 35 -3.90 -14.28 12.75
C ARG A 35 -2.42 -14.56 12.95
N ASP A 36 -1.73 -13.64 13.61
CA ASP A 36 -0.37 -13.92 14.08
C ASP A 36 -0.45 -14.85 15.30
N VAL A 37 0.21 -16.01 15.21
CA VAL A 37 0.07 -17.08 16.22
C VAL A 37 0.68 -16.67 17.56
N LYS A 38 1.72 -15.82 17.56
CA LYS A 38 2.46 -15.51 18.77
C LYS A 38 1.85 -14.35 19.56
N SER A 39 1.53 -13.25 18.89
CA SER A 39 0.84 -12.12 19.50
C SER A 39 -0.65 -12.38 19.71
N GLU A 40 -1.19 -13.39 19.02
CA GLU A 40 -2.62 -13.72 18.95
C GLU A 40 -3.48 -12.57 18.39
N ILE A 41 -2.85 -11.55 17.78
CA ILE A 41 -3.53 -10.45 17.10
C ILE A 41 -4.08 -10.97 15.78
N ILE A 42 -5.33 -10.63 15.52
CA ILE A 42 -5.98 -10.82 14.22
C ILE A 42 -5.90 -9.50 13.47
N VAL A 43 -5.34 -9.54 12.28
CA VAL A 43 -5.37 -8.45 11.32
C VAL A 43 -6.43 -8.73 10.29
N TYR A 44 -7.31 -7.76 10.09
CA TYR A 44 -8.44 -7.84 9.17
C TYR A 44 -8.37 -6.69 8.17
N VAL A 45 -8.29 -7.02 6.88
CA VAL A 45 -8.50 -6.08 5.78
C VAL A 45 -10.00 -5.98 5.55
N GLU A 46 -10.53 -4.77 5.62
CA GLU A 46 -11.96 -4.52 5.53
C GLU A 46 -12.49 -4.67 4.10
N SER A 47 -13.82 -4.59 3.95
CA SER A 47 -14.52 -4.84 2.68
C SER A 47 -14.17 -3.86 1.56
N ASP A 48 -13.61 -2.70 1.89
CA ASP A 48 -13.14 -1.75 0.89
C ASP A 48 -11.74 -2.10 0.34
N GLY A 49 -11.05 -3.05 0.98
CA GLY A 49 -9.71 -3.50 0.62
C GLY A 49 -8.62 -2.49 0.96
N ARG A 50 -8.88 -1.45 1.76
CA ARG A 50 -7.92 -0.38 2.02
C ARG A 50 -7.66 -0.14 3.49
N HIS A 51 -8.65 -0.39 4.32
CA HIS A 51 -8.50 -0.30 5.76
C HIS A 51 -8.04 -1.62 6.34
N VAL A 52 -7.21 -1.51 7.38
CA VAL A 52 -6.69 -2.63 8.15
C VAL A 52 -6.98 -2.39 9.62
N THR A 53 -7.58 -3.39 10.25
CA THR A 53 -7.94 -3.37 11.67
C THR A 53 -7.17 -4.46 12.40
N ALA A 54 -6.48 -4.11 13.48
CA ALA A 54 -5.95 -5.09 14.41
C ALA A 54 -6.93 -5.32 15.56
N ILE A 55 -7.11 -6.59 15.88
CA ILE A 55 -8.07 -7.08 16.85
C ILE A 55 -7.32 -8.00 17.82
N SER A 56 -7.44 -7.74 19.13
CA SER A 56 -6.89 -8.64 20.15
C SER A 56 -7.61 -9.99 20.14
N LYS A 57 -7.04 -11.00 20.78
CA LYS A 57 -7.68 -12.31 20.92
C LYS A 57 -9.04 -12.26 21.65
N GLU A 58 -9.27 -11.24 22.48
CA GLU A 58 -10.54 -10.99 23.17
C GLU A 58 -11.54 -10.21 22.28
N GLY A 59 -11.21 -9.90 21.04
CA GLY A 59 -12.08 -9.17 20.12
C GLY A 59 -12.02 -7.65 20.25
N LYS A 60 -11.04 -7.09 20.99
CA LYS A 60 -10.90 -5.62 21.12
C LYS A 60 -10.16 -5.04 19.93
N ILE A 61 -10.67 -3.96 19.35
CA ILE A 61 -9.93 -3.19 18.35
C ILE A 61 -8.73 -2.53 19.03
N LEU A 62 -7.53 -2.80 18.51
CA LEU A 62 -6.28 -2.20 18.97
C LEU A 62 -5.97 -0.93 18.17
N TRP A 63 -6.16 -0.98 16.86
CA TRP A 63 -6.02 0.15 15.94
C TRP A 63 -6.73 -0.13 14.62
N LEU A 64 -7.00 0.94 13.88
CA LEU A 64 -7.57 0.98 12.53
C LEU A 64 -6.72 1.95 11.69
N LYS A 65 -6.28 1.53 10.51
CA LYS A 65 -5.37 2.29 9.64
C LYS A 65 -5.74 2.18 8.17
N ASN A 66 -5.33 3.16 7.38
CA ASN A 66 -5.30 3.08 5.93
C ASN A 66 -3.83 3.15 5.49
N PRO A 67 -3.13 2.00 5.36
CA PRO A 67 -1.68 1.98 5.18
C PRO A 67 -1.18 2.80 3.99
N PHE A 68 -1.95 2.80 2.89
CA PHE A 68 -1.63 3.55 1.69
C PHE A 68 -1.69 5.07 1.92
N GLN A 69 -2.79 5.54 2.51
CA GLN A 69 -3.02 6.96 2.76
C GLN A 69 -2.15 7.48 3.91
N ASP A 70 -2.05 6.72 4.99
CA ASP A 70 -1.31 7.10 6.21
C ASP A 70 0.19 7.26 5.93
N ALA A 71 0.74 6.46 5.01
CA ALA A 71 2.13 6.58 4.55
C ALA A 71 2.31 7.58 3.38
N GLY A 72 1.24 8.25 2.95
CA GLY A 72 1.31 9.26 1.89
C GLY A 72 1.73 8.70 0.52
N LEU A 73 1.47 7.42 0.26
CA LEU A 73 1.86 6.77 -1.00
C LEU A 73 1.16 7.44 -2.19
N LYS A 74 1.89 7.50 -3.30
CA LYS A 74 1.32 7.92 -4.58
C LYS A 74 0.84 6.71 -5.35
N PRO A 75 -0.28 6.82 -6.09
CA PRO A 75 -0.77 5.74 -6.94
C PRO A 75 0.31 5.26 -7.91
N TYR A 76 0.40 3.94 -8.07
CA TYR A 76 1.28 3.27 -9.03
C TYR A 76 0.50 2.17 -9.72
N ARG A 77 0.48 2.15 -11.06
CA ARG A 77 -0.30 1.24 -11.93
C ARG A 77 -1.83 1.26 -11.79
N VAL A 78 -2.36 1.56 -10.60
CA VAL A 78 -3.78 1.61 -10.25
C VAL A 78 -4.04 2.87 -9.42
N ASP A 79 -5.09 3.61 -9.75
CA ASP A 79 -5.44 4.87 -9.07
C ASP A 79 -6.04 4.65 -7.67
N TYR A 80 -6.63 3.48 -7.44
CA TYR A 80 -7.26 3.08 -6.19
C TYR A 80 -6.70 1.76 -5.67
N PRO A 81 -5.49 1.75 -5.09
CA PRO A 81 -4.84 0.51 -4.66
C PRO A 81 -5.59 -0.18 -3.53
N GLN A 82 -5.70 -1.50 -3.63
CA GLN A 82 -6.33 -2.38 -2.65
C GLN A 82 -5.31 -3.42 -2.17
N ILE A 83 -5.45 -3.83 -0.91
CA ILE A 83 -4.63 -4.83 -0.25
C ILE A 83 -5.09 -6.21 -0.73
N ILE A 84 -4.14 -6.94 -1.31
CA ILE A 84 -4.37 -8.28 -1.89
C ILE A 84 -3.65 -9.39 -1.13
N TYR A 85 -2.75 -9.01 -0.22
CA TYR A 85 -2.03 -9.93 0.64
C TYR A 85 -1.82 -9.32 2.03
N ILE A 86 -2.02 -10.15 3.05
CA ILE A 86 -1.56 -9.95 4.41
C ILE A 86 -1.00 -11.28 4.93
N GLY A 87 0.13 -11.25 5.65
CA GLY A 87 0.69 -12.48 6.19
C GLY A 87 2.10 -12.32 6.75
N PRO A 88 2.82 -13.43 6.95
CA PRO A 88 4.20 -13.39 7.43
C PRO A 88 5.06 -12.53 6.48
N PRO A 89 5.92 -11.64 7.02
CA PRO A 89 6.85 -10.86 6.21
C PRO A 89 7.96 -11.76 5.68
N GLN A 90 8.51 -11.41 4.52
CA GLN A 90 9.69 -12.09 3.99
C GLN A 90 10.92 -11.77 4.83
N LYS A 91 11.89 -12.69 4.91
CA LYS A 91 13.09 -12.51 5.74
C LYS A 91 13.84 -11.22 5.41
N TRP A 92 13.97 -10.89 4.13
CA TRP A 92 14.70 -9.69 3.69
C TRP A 92 13.98 -8.40 4.09
N MET A 93 12.63 -8.40 4.14
CA MET A 93 11.85 -7.25 4.61
C MET A 93 12.24 -6.90 6.05
N LEU A 94 12.35 -7.91 6.91
CA LEU A 94 12.77 -7.74 8.31
C LEU A 94 14.24 -7.28 8.43
N GLN A 95 15.10 -7.66 7.48
CA GLN A 95 16.51 -7.24 7.45
C GLN A 95 16.69 -5.79 7.02
N SER A 96 15.70 -5.22 6.32
CA SER A 96 15.68 -3.82 5.87
C SER A 96 15.12 -2.85 6.92
N LEU A 97 14.61 -3.36 8.05
CA LEU A 97 14.20 -2.54 9.17
C LEU A 97 15.41 -2.00 9.94
N GLU A 98 15.20 -0.93 10.72
CA GLU A 98 16.21 -0.41 11.65
C GLU A 98 16.60 -1.47 12.69
N ASP A 99 17.82 -1.38 13.23
CA ASP A 99 18.37 -2.43 14.11
C ASP A 99 17.52 -2.66 15.37
N GLU A 100 16.96 -1.59 15.97
CA GLU A 100 16.09 -1.65 17.15
C GLU A 100 14.76 -2.37 16.84
N ASP A 101 14.19 -2.10 15.67
CA ASP A 101 13.00 -2.81 15.21
C ASP A 101 13.31 -4.27 14.94
N ARG A 102 14.44 -4.58 14.29
CA ARG A 102 14.81 -5.93 13.83
C ARG A 102 14.89 -6.97 14.94
N GLU A 103 15.39 -6.58 16.13
CA GLU A 103 15.45 -7.49 17.29
C GLU A 103 14.06 -7.94 17.75
N ASN A 104 13.06 -7.06 17.58
CA ASN A 104 11.67 -7.30 17.91
C ASN A 104 10.82 -7.76 16.69
N ALA A 105 11.34 -7.63 15.47
CA ALA A 105 10.53 -7.54 14.27
C ALA A 105 9.83 -8.84 13.86
N LYS A 106 10.38 -10.00 14.23
CA LYS A 106 9.78 -11.29 13.84
C LYS A 106 8.36 -11.49 14.40
N TYR A 107 8.00 -10.75 15.45
CA TYR A 107 6.74 -10.94 16.19
C TYR A 107 5.82 -9.73 16.14
N ILE A 108 6.31 -8.66 15.55
CA ILE A 108 5.61 -7.38 15.53
C ILE A 108 5.26 -7.01 14.10
N PHE A 109 5.80 -7.64 13.06
CA PHE A 109 5.52 -7.23 11.69
C PHE A 109 4.76 -8.26 10.87
N ILE A 110 3.87 -7.78 10.01
CA ILE A 110 3.25 -8.54 8.91
C ILE A 110 3.60 -7.89 7.58
N GLY A 111 3.72 -8.69 6.52
CA GLY A 111 3.83 -8.20 5.15
C GLY A 111 2.46 -7.83 4.58
N ILE A 112 2.44 -6.78 3.74
CA ILE A 112 1.27 -6.32 3.01
C ILE A 112 1.65 -6.03 1.56
N ASP A 113 0.85 -6.53 0.63
CA ASP A 113 0.97 -6.21 -0.80
C ASP A 113 -0.31 -5.57 -1.31
N PHE A 114 -0.15 -4.58 -2.18
CA PHE A 114 -1.23 -3.91 -2.89
C PHE A 114 -1.33 -4.42 -4.33
N ASN A 115 -2.53 -4.37 -4.92
CA ASN A 115 -2.74 -4.64 -6.35
C ASN A 115 -2.06 -3.62 -7.28
N SER A 116 -1.53 -2.52 -6.73
CA SER A 116 -0.63 -1.61 -7.43
C SER A 116 0.78 -2.17 -7.62
N SER A 117 1.10 -3.33 -7.06
CA SER A 117 2.46 -3.90 -6.94
C SER A 117 3.37 -3.17 -5.95
N GLN A 118 2.85 -2.20 -5.21
CA GLN A 118 3.54 -1.65 -4.04
C GLN A 118 3.40 -2.61 -2.85
N PHE A 119 4.38 -2.61 -1.96
CA PHE A 119 4.37 -3.49 -0.79
C PHE A 119 5.16 -2.90 0.38
N GLY A 120 5.03 -3.54 1.54
CA GLY A 120 5.75 -3.17 2.74
C GLY A 120 5.40 -4.06 3.92
N VAL A 121 5.67 -3.54 5.12
CA VAL A 121 5.32 -4.21 6.38
C VAL A 121 4.50 -3.30 7.28
N ILE A 122 3.63 -3.88 8.10
CA ILE A 122 2.94 -3.19 9.20
C ILE A 122 3.48 -3.65 10.53
N ASN A 123 3.76 -2.69 11.42
CA ASN A 123 4.00 -2.92 12.83
C ASN A 123 2.66 -3.16 13.57
N LEU A 124 2.44 -4.38 14.05
CA LEU A 124 1.26 -4.85 14.78
C LEU A 124 0.99 -4.10 16.08
N SER A 125 2.00 -3.47 16.70
CA SER A 125 1.81 -2.75 17.97
C SER A 125 1.06 -1.43 17.78
N ASN A 126 1.23 -0.77 16.63
CA ASN A 126 0.75 0.61 16.41
C ASN A 126 0.08 0.83 15.02
N GLY A 127 0.11 -0.17 14.15
CA GLY A 127 -0.44 -0.13 12.80
C GLY A 127 0.39 0.68 11.81
N GLN A 128 1.61 1.09 12.17
CA GLN A 128 2.46 1.87 11.28
C GLN A 128 2.91 1.03 10.10
N PHE A 129 2.68 1.54 8.89
CA PHE A 129 3.15 0.93 7.65
C PHE A 129 4.49 1.51 7.22
N THR A 130 5.41 0.62 6.88
CA THR A 130 6.72 0.94 6.29
C THR A 130 6.73 0.46 4.85
N PHE A 131 6.79 1.42 3.92
CA PHE A 131 6.94 1.15 2.49
C PHE A 131 8.31 0.54 2.19
N MET A 132 8.34 -0.55 1.41
CA MET A 132 9.59 -1.25 1.08
C MET A 132 9.87 -1.34 -0.41
N GLY A 133 8.92 -1.00 -1.26
CA GLY A 133 9.16 -0.93 -2.69
C GLY A 133 7.94 -1.22 -3.54
N GLN A 134 8.22 -1.44 -4.82
CA GLN A 134 7.27 -1.79 -5.85
C GLN A 134 7.94 -2.77 -6.82
N ASP A 135 7.20 -3.79 -7.24
CA ASP A 135 7.57 -4.72 -8.32
C ASP A 135 6.91 -4.29 -9.65
#